data_AF-A0A2A2M6Q7-F1
#
_entry.id   AF-A0A2A2M6Q7-F1
#
_cell.length_a   1.000
_cell.length_b   1.000
_cell.length_c   1.000
_cell.angle_alpha   90.00
_cell.angle_beta   90.00
_cell.angle_gamma   90.00
#
_symmetry.space_group_name_H-M   'P 1'
#
loop_
_entity.id
_entity.type
_entity.pdbx_description
1 polymer ?
#
loop_
_entity_poly.entity_id
_entity_poly.type
_entity_poly.pdbx_seq_one_letter_code
_entity_poly.pdbx_strand_id
1 'polypeptide(L)'
;MTLRPLDVEKYLAHEEELNKIVKFEGDHLIITIPDNDFDETYDIPLSNLKTAEHVVSWTFQLTEKNWITRDILRKFIKEASKHAGITL
;
A
#
# COMPACT_ATOMS: atom_id res chain seq x y z
N MET A 1 -18.70 -12.74 -20.64
CA MET A 1 -18.35 -11.75 -19.61
C MET A 1 -18.73 -10.38 -20.13
N THR A 2 -19.83 -9.79 -19.66
CA THR A 2 -20.19 -8.42 -20.00
C THR A 2 -19.33 -7.48 -19.18
N LEU A 3 -18.57 -6.61 -19.86
CA LEU A 3 -17.81 -5.54 -19.22
C LEU A 3 -18.83 -4.61 -18.55
N ARG A 4 -18.80 -4.55 -17.21
CA ARG A 4 -19.53 -3.52 -16.46
C ARG A 4 -18.97 -2.17 -16.90
N PRO A 5 -19.81 -1.14 -17.14
CA PRO A 5 -19.30 0.20 -17.44
C PRO A 5 -18.33 0.60 -16.32
N LEU A 6 -17.12 0.96 -16.72
CA LEU A 6 -16.07 1.36 -15.78
C LEU A 6 -16.56 2.65 -15.13
N ASP A 7 -16.90 2.58 -13.84
CA ASP A 7 -17.21 3.77 -13.05
C ASP A 7 -15.88 4.43 -12.66
N VAL A 8 -15.39 5.24 -13.59
CA VAL A 8 -14.09 5.92 -13.49
C VAL A 8 -14.04 6.82 -12.26
N GLU A 9 -15.16 7.48 -11.94
CA GLU A 9 -15.27 8.38 -10.78
C GLU A 9 -15.10 7.60 -9.48
N LYS A 10 -15.79 6.47 -9.34
CA LYS A 10 -15.63 5.59 -8.18
C LYS A 10 -14.22 5.02 -8.06
N TYR A 11 -13.59 4.67 -9.19
CA TYR A 11 -12.22 4.20 -9.19
C TYR A 11 -11.23 5.27 -8.72
N LEU A 12 -11.36 6.50 -9.24
CA LEU A 12 -10.51 7.63 -8.86
C LEU A 12 -10.64 7.95 -7.38
N ALA A 13 -11.86 8.04 -6.86
CA ALA A 13 -12.11 8.30 -5.44
C ALA A 13 -11.44 7.24 -4.54
N HIS A 14 -11.55 5.96 -4.92
CA HIS A 14 -10.91 4.86 -4.19
C HIS A 14 -9.37 4.94 -4.24
N GLU A 15 -8.79 5.28 -5.40
CA GLU A 15 -7.34 5.47 -5.53
C GLU A 15 -6.85 6.65 -4.66
N GLU A 16 -7.63 7.74 -4.56
CA GLU A 16 -7.34 8.88 -3.69
C GLU A 16 -7.37 8.52 -2.20
N GLU A 17 -8.32 7.68 -1.77
CA GLU A 17 -8.36 7.14 -0.40
C GLU A 17 -7.11 6.30 -0.11
N LEU A 18 -6.72 5.41 -1.02
CA LEU A 18 -5.52 4.58 -0.87
C LEU A 18 -4.23 5.42 -0.83
N ASN A 19 -4.16 6.52 -1.58
CA ASN A 19 -3.03 7.45 -1.53
C ASN A 19 -2.90 8.16 -0.18
N LYS A 20 -4.01 8.36 0.55
CA LYS A 20 -3.97 8.90 1.91
C LYS A 20 -3.47 7.86 2.92
N ILE A 21 -3.83 6.59 2.70
CA ILE A 21 -3.47 5.48 3.57
C ILE A 21 -2.00 5.10 3.42
N VAL A 22 -1.50 4.99 2.18
CA VAL A 22 -0.13 4.54 1.89
C VAL A 22 0.66 5.68 1.26
N LYS A 23 1.63 6.22 2.00
CA LYS A 23 2.43 7.38 1.59
C LYS A 23 3.88 7.26 1.99
N PHE A 24 4.75 7.99 1.31
CA PHE A 24 6.16 8.14 1.68
C PHE A 24 6.32 9.38 2.56
N GLU A 25 6.99 9.24 3.70
CA GLU A 25 7.39 10.36 4.56
C GLU A 25 8.84 10.19 5.00
N GLY A 26 9.71 11.08 4.52
CA GLY A 26 11.16 10.99 4.75
C GLY A 26 11.73 9.66 4.26
N ASP A 27 12.42 8.94 5.14
CA ASP A 27 13.02 7.64 4.88
C ASP A 27 12.10 6.45 5.21
N HIS A 28 10.79 6.68 5.29
CA HIS A 28 9.80 5.65 5.61
C HIS A 28 8.63 5.64 4.60
N LEU A 29 8.08 4.45 4.40
CA LEU A 29 6.75 4.25 3.82
C LEU A 29 5.79 4.06 4.99
N ILE A 30 4.84 4.97 5.12
CA ILE A 30 3.86 5.05 6.20
C ILE A 30 2.54 4.44 5.71
N ILE A 31 1.97 3.54 6.50
CA ILE A 31 0.62 3.02 6.29
C ILE A 31 -0.26 3.46 7.45
N THR A 32 -1.24 4.33 7.21
CA THR A 32 -2.24 4.69 8.22
C THR A 32 -3.17 3.51 8.48
N ILE A 33 -3.33 3.13 9.76
CA ILE A 33 -4.19 2.02 10.14
C ILE A 33 -5.64 2.50 10.03
N PRO A 34 -6.47 1.87 9.17
CA PRO A 34 -7.87 2.27 9.01
C PRO A 34 -8.67 1.99 10.29
N ASP A 35 -9.72 2.78 10.50
CA ASP A 35 -10.69 2.61 11.58
C ASP A 35 -10.08 2.59 13.01
N ASN A 36 -8.97 3.30 13.21
CA ASN A 36 -8.36 3.50 14.53
C ASN A 36 -8.62 4.94 15.04
N ASP A 37 -9.08 5.07 16.28
CA ASP A 37 -9.36 6.35 16.95
C ASP A 37 -8.11 7.23 17.21
N PHE A 38 -6.91 6.66 17.09
CA PHE A 38 -5.65 7.30 17.47
C PHE A 38 -4.73 7.68 16.31
N ASP A 39 -5.21 7.64 15.06
CA ASP A 39 -4.42 7.93 13.85
C ASP A 39 -3.11 7.11 13.79
N GLU A 40 -3.12 5.89 14.32
CA GLU A 40 -1.94 5.04 14.37
C GLU A 40 -1.40 4.75 12.97
N THR A 41 -0.08 4.80 12.84
CA THR A 41 0.62 4.48 11.60
C THR A 41 1.52 3.28 11.77
N TYR A 42 1.75 2.60 10.66
CA TYR A 42 2.71 1.52 10.55
C TYR A 42 3.84 1.94 9.62
N ASP A 43 5.03 2.09 10.17
CA ASP A 43 6.16 2.68 9.48
C ASP A 43 7.11 1.60 8.97
N ILE A 44 7.46 1.68 7.68
CA ILE A 44 8.35 0.74 7.02
C ILE A 44 9.58 1.51 6.53
N PRO A 45 10.78 1.26 7.08
CA PRO A 45 11.99 1.93 6.62
C PRO A 45 12.28 1.63 5.15
N LEU A 46 12.56 2.66 4.36
CA LEU A 46 12.93 2.52 2.94
C LEU A 46 14.24 1.76 2.76
N SER A 47 15.10 1.76 3.78
CA SER A 47 16.28 0.88 3.84
C SER A 47 15.92 -0.59 3.62
N ASN A 48 14.71 -1.00 4.04
CA ASN A 48 14.20 -2.36 3.99
C ASN A 48 13.26 -2.57 2.79
N LEU A 49 13.29 -1.70 1.76
CA LEU A 49 12.47 -1.80 0.54
C LEU A 49 13.31 -1.61 -0.75
N LYS A 50 14.56 -2.07 -0.73
CA LYS A 50 15.51 -1.92 -1.87
C LYS A 50 15.49 -3.04 -2.91
N THR A 51 14.97 -4.23 -2.58
CA THR A 51 15.03 -5.40 -3.46
C THR A 51 13.69 -6.12 -3.54
N ALA A 52 13.55 -7.04 -4.50
CA ALA A 52 12.32 -7.82 -4.64
C ALA A 52 12.05 -8.70 -3.42
N GLU A 53 13.10 -9.30 -2.84
CA GLU A 53 13.02 -10.12 -1.63
C GLU A 53 12.48 -9.32 -0.45
N HIS A 54 12.93 -8.07 -0.31
CA HIS A 54 12.42 -7.16 0.70
C HIS A 54 10.92 -6.87 0.54
N VAL A 55 10.49 -6.56 -0.69
CA VAL A 55 9.06 -6.28 -0.98
C VAL A 55 8.21 -7.51 -0.67
N VAL A 56 8.66 -8.71 -1.08
CA VAL A 56 7.96 -9.96 -0.80
C VAL A 56 7.90 -10.23 0.71
N SER A 57 9.02 -10.11 1.41
CA SER A 57 9.09 -10.33 2.87
C SER A 57 8.14 -9.41 3.63
N TRP A 58 8.14 -8.12 3.29
CA TRP A 58 7.20 -7.16 3.88
C TRP A 58 5.75 -7.42 3.51
N THR A 59 5.49 -7.85 2.27
CA THR A 59 4.15 -8.23 1.85
C THR A 59 3.60 -9.36 2.74
N PHE A 60 4.40 -10.41 2.97
CA PHE A 60 4.00 -11.48 3.89
C PHE A 60 3.79 -10.97 5.32
N GLN A 61 4.69 -10.15 5.86
CA GLN A 61 4.53 -9.58 7.19
C GLN A 61 3.24 -8.73 7.34
N LEU A 62 2.85 -8.01 6.29
CA LEU A 62 1.60 -7.24 6.27
C LEU A 62 0.37 -8.15 6.21
N THR A 63 0.44 -9.32 5.58
CA THR A 63 -0.70 -10.27 5.58
C THR A 63 -1.07 -10.80 6.96
N GLU A 64 -0.17 -10.71 7.95
CA GLU A 64 -0.44 -11.09 9.34
C GLU A 64 -1.24 -10.03 10.11
N LYS A 65 -1.42 -8.83 9.54
CA LYS A 65 -2.12 -7.73 10.21
C LYS A 65 -3.61 -7.77 9.88
N ASN A 66 -4.45 -7.82 10.91
CA ASN A 66 -5.91 -7.93 10.76
C ASN A 66 -6.56 -6.73 10.06
N TRP A 67 -5.90 -5.57 10.03
CA TRP A 67 -6.37 -4.34 9.39
C TRP A 67 -5.90 -4.16 7.93
N ILE A 68 -5.06 -5.07 7.42
CA ILE A 68 -4.59 -5.02 6.03
C ILE A 68 -5.67 -5.57 5.09
N THR A 69 -6.18 -4.70 4.22
CA THR A 69 -7.07 -5.10 3.12
C THR A 69 -6.27 -5.43 1.87
N ARG A 70 -6.90 -6.12 0.91
CA ARG A 70 -6.29 -6.42 -0.40
C ARG A 70 -5.87 -5.17 -1.16
N ASP A 71 -6.63 -4.09 -1.02
CA ASP A 71 -6.37 -2.84 -1.73
C ASP A 71 -5.18 -2.09 -1.13
N ILE A 72 -5.07 -2.06 0.21
CA ILE A 72 -3.89 -1.53 0.91
C ILE A 72 -2.65 -2.34 0.54
N LEU A 73 -2.75 -3.68 0.57
CA LEU A 73 -1.63 -4.55 0.23
C LEU A 73 -1.18 -4.35 -1.24
N ARG A 74 -2.13 -4.25 -2.17
CA ARG A 74 -1.83 -3.97 -3.58
C ARG A 74 -1.16 -2.61 -3.74
N LYS A 75 -1.64 -1.59 -3.04
CA LYS A 75 -1.05 -0.25 -3.07
C LYS A 75 0.38 -0.27 -2.52
N PHE A 76 0.60 -0.90 -1.37
CA PHE A 76 1.92 -1.13 -0.81
C PHE A 76 2.86 -1.79 -1.82
N ILE A 77 2.46 -2.92 -2.42
CA ILE A 77 3.29 -3.65 -3.40
C ILE A 77 3.68 -2.74 -4.57
N LYS A 78 2.74 -1.95 -5.12
CA LYS A 78 3.01 -1.03 -6.23
C LYS A 78 4.03 0.04 -5.84
N GLU A 79 3.80 0.73 -4.72
CA GLU A 79 4.68 1.83 -4.28
C GLU A 79 6.06 1.33 -3.85
N ALA A 80 6.11 0.21 -3.11
CA ALA A 80 7.36 -0.42 -2.70
C ALA A 80 8.17 -0.94 -3.89
N SER A 81 7.51 -1.56 -4.88
CA SER A 81 8.18 -2.03 -6.10
C SER A 81 8.73 -0.87 -6.92
N LYS A 82 7.96 0.21 -7.07
CA LYS A 82 8.42 1.43 -7.74
C LYS A 82 9.64 2.03 -7.05
N HIS A 83 9.63 2.11 -5.71
CA HIS A 83 10.79 2.56 -4.94
C HIS A 83 12.02 1.67 -5.13
N ALA A 84 11.83 0.35 -5.15
CA ALA A 84 12.87 -0.64 -5.38
C ALA A 84 13.37 -0.69 -6.85
N GLY A 85 12.78 0.07 -7.77
CA GLY A 85 13.09 0.01 -9.20
C GLY A 85 12.60 -1.26 -9.90
N ILE A 86 11.60 -1.95 -9.34
CA ILE A 86 11.02 -3.17 -9.87
C ILE A 86 9.83 -2.82 -10.77
N THR A 87 9.79 -3.40 -11.97
CA THR A 87 8.66 -3.27 -12.91
C THR A 87 7.67 -4.40 -12.67
N LEU A 88 6.39 -4.07 -12.48
CA LEU A 88 5.26 -4.98 -12.25
C LEU A 88 4.35 -5.10 -13.48
#